data_AF-A0A5C9EDU5-F1
#
_entry.id   AF-A0A5C9EDU5-F1
#
_cell.length_a   1.000
_cell.length_b   1.000
_cell.length_c   1.000
_cell.angle_alpha   90.00
_cell.angle_beta   90.00
_cell.angle_gamma   90.00
#
_symmetry.space_group_name_H-M   'P 1'
#
loop_
_entity.id
_entity.type
_entity.pdbx_description
1 polymer ?
#
loop_
_entity_poly.entity_id
_entity_poly.type
_entity_poly.pdbx_seq_one_letter_code
_entity_poly.pdbx_strand_id
1 'polypeptide(L)'
;MAETLEIVDYIQGTFSLLFVIISLIIGITILLKFFNYKRRIYILMGLSWIGLASPWFPDSISYIIILFGGARLPIGIYLILSSPQGQKSSLFCA
;
A
#
# COMPACT_ATOMS: atom_id res chain seq x y z
N MET A 1 10.37 -15.85 -18.10
CA MET A 1 10.29 -14.88 -19.21
C MET A 1 10.98 -13.61 -18.72
N ALA A 2 11.88 -13.04 -19.53
CA ALA A 2 12.88 -12.06 -19.09
C ALA A 2 12.23 -10.74 -18.63
N GLU A 3 12.32 -10.44 -17.34
CA GLU A 3 11.79 -9.24 -16.72
C GLU A 3 12.76 -8.07 -16.91
N THR A 4 12.61 -7.35 -18.01
CA THR A 4 12.89 -5.91 -17.98
C THR A 4 12.01 -5.34 -16.88
N LEU A 5 12.58 -4.70 -15.86
CA LEU A 5 11.80 -3.83 -14.98
C LEU A 5 11.15 -2.79 -15.88
N GLU A 6 9.91 -3.04 -16.27
CA GLU A 6 9.20 -2.17 -17.19
C GLU A 6 8.97 -0.84 -16.47
N ILE A 7 8.93 0.24 -17.25
CA ILE A 7 8.52 1.57 -16.79
C ILE A 7 7.22 1.53 -15.97
N VAL A 8 6.39 0.52 -16.23
CA VAL A 8 5.17 0.18 -15.48
C VAL A 8 5.42 0.03 -13.97
N ASP A 9 6.46 -0.69 -13.53
CA ASP A 9 6.74 -0.90 -12.11
C ASP A 9 7.09 0.41 -11.39
N TYR A 10 7.86 1.26 -12.07
CA TYR A 10 8.23 2.58 -11.56
C TYR A 10 7.03 3.54 -11.49
N ILE A 11 6.17 3.53 -12.51
CA ILE A 11 4.95 4.34 -12.53
C ILE A 11 3.99 3.85 -11.44
N GLN A 12 3.74 2.55 -11.33
CA GLN A 12 2.84 2.00 -10.33
C GLN A 12 3.32 2.30 -8.91
N GLY A 13 4.62 2.14 -8.62
CA GLY A 13 5.20 2.45 -7.31
C GLY A 13 5.07 3.93 -6.94
N THR A 14 5.35 4.84 -7.88
CA THR A 14 5.24 6.29 -7.64
C THR A 14 3.80 6.77 -7.44
N PHE A 15 2.86 6.27 -8.25
CA PHE A 15 1.43 6.59 -8.09
C PHE A 15 0.87 6.05 -6.77
N SER A 16 1.26 4.84 -6.37
CA SER A 16 0.83 4.24 -5.11
C SER A 16 1.35 5.02 -3.90
N LEU A 17 2.64 5.39 -3.93
CA LEU A 17 3.24 6.17 -2.86
C LEU A 17 2.59 7.55 -2.72
N LEU A 18 2.32 8.21 -3.85
CA LEU A 18 1.63 9.50 -3.87
C LEU A 18 0.20 9.39 -3.32
N PHE A 19 -0.53 8.33 -3.68
CA PHE A 19 -1.88 8.07 -3.17
C PHE A 19 -1.88 7.80 -1.66
N VAL A 20 -0.94 7.00 -1.15
CA VAL A 20 -0.79 6.72 0.28
C VAL A 20 -0.50 7.99 1.07
N ILE A 21 0.39 8.86 0.58
CA ILE A 21 0.69 10.15 1.23
C ILE A 21 -0.56 11.02 1.29
N ILE A 22 -1.27 11.18 0.18
CA ILE A 22 -2.49 12.00 0.14
C ILE A 22 -3.56 11.43 1.08
N SER A 23 -3.76 10.12 1.08
CA SER A 23 -4.73 9.47 1.96
C SER A 23 -4.37 9.63 3.44
N LEU A 24 -3.09 9.51 3.80
CA LEU A 24 -2.61 9.78 5.16
C LEU A 24 -2.86 11.23 5.56
N ILE A 25 -2.54 12.20 4.70
CA ILE A 25 -2.77 13.63 4.98
C ILE A 25 -4.26 13.88 5.24
N ILE A 26 -5.14 13.36 4.39
CA ILE A 26 -6.60 13.53 4.52
C ILE A 26 -7.10 12.84 5.80
N GLY A 27 -6.71 11.57 6.01
CA GLY A 27 -7.12 10.79 7.18
C GLY A 27 -6.69 11.45 8.49
N ILE A 28 -5.44 11.90 8.58
CA ILE A 28 -4.91 12.64 9.73
C ILE A 28 -5.61 13.99 9.90
N THR A 29 -5.87 14.73 8.81
CA THR A 29 -6.60 16.01 8.88
C THR A 29 -8.00 15.82 9.47
N ILE A 30 -8.71 14.77 9.07
CA ILE A 30 -10.03 14.42 9.62
C ILE A 30 -9.90 14.02 11.10
N LEU A 31 -8.86 13.25 11.44
CA LEU A 31 -8.56 12.84 12.81
C LEU A 31 -8.22 14.03 13.72
N LEU A 32 -7.48 15.03 13.23
CA LEU A 32 -7.19 16.26 13.98
C LEU A 32 -8.46 17.10 14.17
N LYS A 33 -9.36 17.09 13.18
CA LYS A 33 -10.66 17.77 13.27
C LYS A 33 -11.60 17.10 14.28
N PHE A 34 -11.43 15.82 14.59
CA PHE A 34 -12.18 15.13 15.65
C PHE A 34 -12.03 15.81 17.01
N PHE A 35 -10.83 16.30 17.35
CA PHE A 35 -10.57 16.95 18.65
C PHE A 35 -11.42 18.21 18.85
N ASN A 36 -11.80 18.89 17.76
CA ASN A 36 -12.62 20.10 17.82
C ASN A 36 -14.12 19.80 17.98
N TYR A 37 -14.65 18.76 17.32
CA TYR A 37 -16.09 18.48 17.29
C TYR A 37 -16.55 17.41 18.32
N LYS A 38 -15.62 16.71 18.99
CA LYS A 38 -15.86 15.64 19.99
C LYS A 38 -16.85 14.54 19.56
N ARG A 39 -17.12 14.38 18.26
CA ARG A 39 -18.05 13.37 17.72
C ARG A 39 -17.30 12.18 17.16
N ARG A 40 -17.56 10.98 17.69
CA ARG A 40 -16.88 9.72 17.29
C ARG A 40 -16.91 9.42 15.79
N ILE A 41 -17.86 10.02 15.07
CA ILE A 41 -18.00 9.90 13.61
C ILE A 41 -16.73 10.31 12.84
N TYR A 42 -15.98 11.31 13.33
CA TYR A 42 -14.77 11.78 12.64
C TYR A 42 -13.61 10.79 12.79
N ILE A 43 -13.52 10.05 13.91
CA ILE A 43 -12.53 8.96 14.06
C ILE A 43 -12.85 7.85 13.07
N LEU A 44 -14.11 7.42 13.00
CA LEU A 44 -14.53 6.33 12.11
C LEU A 44 -14.28 6.69 10.64
N MET A 45 -14.56 7.94 10.25
CA MET A 45 -14.28 8.42 8.89
C MET A 45 -12.79 8.49 8.58
N GLY A 46 -11.96 9.06 9.47
CA GLY A 46 -10.52 9.12 9.28
C GLY A 46 -9.88 7.73 9.22
N LEU A 47 -10.31 6.81 10.08
CA LEU A 47 -9.83 5.43 10.09
C LEU A 47 -10.28 4.65 8.85
N SER A 48 -11.51 4.86 8.39
CA SER A 48 -12.02 4.26 7.15
C SER A 48 -11.24 4.77 5.94
N TRP A 49 -10.87 6.05 5.93
CA TRP A 49 -10.07 6.64 4.86
C TRP A 49 -8.65 6.06 4.79
N ILE A 50 -8.01 5.87 5.94
CA ILE A 50 -6.71 5.19 6.04
C ILE A 50 -6.84 3.71 5.64
N GLY A 51 -7.92 3.05 6.05
CA GLY A 51 -8.22 1.66 5.67
C GLY A 51 -8.45 1.49 4.16
N LEU A 52 -9.06 2.48 3.51
CA LEU A 52 -9.20 2.51 2.05
C LEU A 52 -7.85 2.59 1.34
N ALA A 53 -6.81 3.17 1.96
CA ALA A 53 -5.46 3.17 1.38
C ALA A 53 -4.70 1.84 1.56
N SER A 54 -5.27 0.88 2.29
CA SER A 54 -4.63 -0.42 2.55
C SER A 54 -4.11 -1.18 1.32
N PRO A 55 -4.80 -1.22 0.16
CA PRO A 55 -4.30 -1.97 -0.98
C PRO A 55 -3.08 -1.30 -1.65
N TRP A 56 -2.83 -0.01 -1.40
CA TRP A 56 -1.67 0.72 -1.96
C TRP A 56 -0.45 0.70 -1.03
N PHE A 57 -0.57 0.20 0.20
CA PHE A 57 0.58 0.00 1.09
C PHE A 57 1.62 -0.99 0.55
N PRO A 58 1.27 -2.19 0.04
CA PRO A 58 2.29 -3.13 -0.45
C PRO A 58 3.12 -2.57 -1.61
N ASP A 59 2.49 -1.89 -2.57
CA ASP A 59 3.18 -1.22 -3.68
C ASP A 59 4.10 -0.11 -3.19
N SER A 60 3.61 0.72 -2.25
CA SER A 60 4.40 1.81 -1.68
C SER A 60 5.60 1.31 -0.88
N ILE A 61 5.41 0.28 -0.05
CA ILE A 61 6.48 -0.34 0.76
C ILE A 61 7.55 -0.95 -0.15
N SER A 62 7.11 -1.62 -1.23
CA SER A 62 8.03 -2.23 -2.20
C SER A 62 8.85 -1.18 -2.93
N TYR A 63 8.23 -0.07 -3.33
CA TYR A 63 8.92 1.05 -3.94
C TYR A 63 9.92 1.72 -2.99
N ILE A 64 9.55 1.94 -1.72
CA ILE A 64 10.46 2.50 -0.70
C ILE A 64 11.70 1.60 -0.52
N ILE A 65 11.51 0.27 -0.45
CA ILE A 65 12.62 -0.66 -0.27
C ILE A 65 13.55 -0.68 -1.49
N ILE A 66 13.01 -0.60 -2.70
CA ILE A 66 13.82 -0.46 -3.92
C ILE A 66 14.64 0.85 -3.86
N LEU A 67 14.05 1.94 -3.38
CA LEU A 67 14.69 3.26 -3.31
C LEU A 67 15.83 3.34 -2.28
N PHE A 68 15.70 2.65 -1.14
CA PHE A 68 16.69 2.66 -0.06
C PHE A 68 17.69 1.49 -0.10
N GLY A 69 17.30 0.32 -0.63
CA GLY A 69 18.08 -0.90 -0.58
C GLY A 69 18.69 -1.34 -1.91
N GLY A 70 18.26 -0.77 -3.06
CA GLY A 70 18.73 -1.15 -4.40
C GLY A 70 18.46 -2.61 -4.81
N ALA A 71 17.90 -3.41 -3.91
CA ALA A 71 17.56 -4.81 -4.10
C ALA A 71 16.04 -4.98 -4.05
N ARG A 72 15.52 -5.80 -4.97
CA ARG A 72 14.10 -6.19 -4.97
C ARG A 72 13.84 -7.04 -3.73
N LEU A 73 12.70 -6.87 -3.07
CA LEU A 73 12.32 -7.78 -2.00
C LEU A 73 12.30 -9.22 -2.55
N PRO A 74 12.80 -10.21 -1.79
CA PRO A 74 12.54 -11.61 -2.08
C PRO A 74 11.03 -11.81 -2.25
N ILE A 75 10.62 -12.48 -3.33
CA ILE A 75 9.22 -12.73 -3.70
C ILE A 75 8.36 -13.19 -2.50
N GLY A 76 8.96 -13.92 -1.55
CA GLY A 76 8.28 -14.38 -0.34
C GLY A 76 7.74 -13.25 0.55
N ILE A 77 8.47 -12.14 0.72
CA ILE A 77 8.03 -11.03 1.58
C ILE A 77 7.06 -10.13 0.84
N TYR A 78 7.27 -9.93 -0.46
CA TYR A 78 6.34 -9.19 -1.32
C TYR A 78 4.96 -9.86 -1.34
N LEU A 79 4.91 -11.20 -1.46
CA LEU A 79 3.66 -11.96 -1.44
C LEU A 79 2.94 -11.88 -0.08
N ILE A 80 3.66 -11.88 1.04
CA ILE A 80 3.05 -11.74 2.38
C ILE A 80 2.46 -10.34 2.59
N LEU A 81 3.09 -9.30 2.05
CA LEU A 81 2.61 -7.91 2.16
C LEU A 81 1.49 -7.59 1.17
N SER A 82 1.62 -8.06 -0.07
CA SER A 82 0.65 -7.87 -1.16
C SER A 82 -0.61 -8.72 -0.97
N SER A 83 -0.50 -9.81 -0.22
CA SER A 83 -1.62 -10.73 0.01
C SER A 83 -1.47 -11.48 1.35
N PRO A 84 -2.48 -11.47 2.23
CA PRO A 84 -2.63 -12.53 3.23
C PRO A 84 -2.90 -13.90 2.60
N GLN A 85 -3.20 -13.95 1.29
CA GLN A 85 -3.45 -15.17 0.55
C GLN A 85 -2.33 -15.44 -0.43
N GLY A 86 -1.36 -16.24 0.01
CA GLY A 86 -0.40 -16.89 -0.86
C GLY A 86 -1.12 -17.53 -2.03
N GLN A 87 -0.83 -17.04 -3.23
CA GLN A 87 -1.31 -17.65 -4.46
C GLN A 87 -0.55 -18.97 -4.66
N LYS A 88 -1.05 -20.03 -4.00
CA LYS A 88 -1.01 -21.40 -4.51
C LYS A 88 -1.68 -21.38 -5.88
N SER A 89 -0.94 -21.12 -6.95
CA SER A 89 -1.43 -21.28 -8.31
C SER A 89 -0.35 -21.85 -9.22
N SER A 90 0.14 -23.04 -8.86
CA SER A 90 0.80 -23.96 -9.79
C SER A 90 0.62 -25.44 -9.42
N LEU A 91 -0.08 -25.76 -8.33
CA LEU A 91 -0.38 -27.14 -7.93
C LEU A 91 -1.84 -27.26 -7.47
N PHE A 92 -2.77 -26.93 -8.35
CA PHE A 92 -4.13 -27.45 -8.26
C PHE A 92 -4.52 -28.01 -9.62
N CYS A 93 -4.06 -29.25 -9.82
CA CYS A 93 -4.58 -30.31 -10.69
C CYS A 93 -4.82 -30.06 -12.19
N ALA A 94 -4.33 -31.06 -12.95
CA ALA A 94 -4.84 -31.60 -14.21
C ALA A 94 -4.45 -30.87 -15.50
#